data_AF-A0A7S2L0R0-F1
#
_entry.id   AF-A0A7S2L0R0-F1
#
_cell.length_a   1.000
_cell.length_b   1.000
_cell.length_c   1.000
_cell.angle_alpha   90.00
_cell.angle_beta   90.00
_cell.angle_gamma   90.00
#
_symmetry.space_group_name_H-M   'P 1'
#
loop_
_entity.id
_entity.type
_entity.pdbx_description
1 polymer ?
#
loop_
_entity_poly.entity_id
_entity_poly.type
_entity_poly.pdbx_seq_one_letter_code
_entity_poly.pdbx_strand_id
1 'polypeptide(L)'
;RFGRSEPLAKLQEAVSEQPAQRPPGAPPPRGTLDAWGCGLVLARLLAPRESADAAAVGQLGGDLAAEVWKNRAGDLFEGVSGGRDIGFEAFWTVVQQLLLTDRLWAEPGLLKYLRDGTVPGMSLENWRWFLVQIQDEPREAVESAEAELAELSCPDIDRAGRLSLYGLARYLCSPANCILSPKRCAVHCDMRRPLSDYWIAAAHHVHPDPPQAPAKGP
;
A
#
# COMPACT_ATOMS: atom_id res chain seq x y z
N ARG A 1 12.88 2.38 -27.27
CA ARG A 1 11.79 3.26 -27.71
C ARG A 1 10.66 2.39 -28.28
N PHE A 2 9.69 1.99 -27.45
CA PHE A 2 8.39 1.46 -27.90
C PHE A 2 7.35 1.70 -26.79
N GLY A 3 6.22 2.31 -27.19
CA GLY A 3 4.88 2.24 -26.61
C GLY A 3 4.68 2.47 -25.12
N ARG A 4 4.56 3.74 -24.70
CA ARG A 4 3.73 4.11 -23.54
C ARG A 4 2.25 4.15 -23.99
N SER A 5 1.35 3.94 -23.03
CA SER A 5 -0.12 4.07 -23.06
C SER A 5 -0.92 2.90 -23.64
N GLU A 6 -1.25 1.91 -22.81
CA GLU A 6 -2.54 1.18 -22.95
C GLU A 6 -3.05 0.31 -21.75
N PRO A 7 -2.68 0.49 -20.46
CA PRO A 7 -3.42 -0.16 -19.37
C PRO A 7 -4.58 0.66 -18.79
N LEU A 8 -4.67 1.97 -19.06
CA LEU A 8 -5.65 2.88 -18.43
C LEU A 8 -7.10 2.63 -18.86
N ALA A 9 -7.34 2.31 -20.13
CA ALA A 9 -8.70 2.15 -20.66
C ALA A 9 -9.41 0.89 -20.13
N LYS A 10 -8.66 -0.15 -19.75
CA LYS A 10 -9.24 -1.45 -19.34
C LYS A 10 -9.60 -1.52 -17.85
N LEU A 11 -9.06 -0.63 -17.03
CA LEU A 11 -9.39 -0.55 -15.59
C LEU A 11 -10.60 0.36 -15.33
N GLN A 12 -10.88 1.33 -16.20
CA GLN A 12 -12.07 2.20 -16.09
C GLN A 12 -13.39 1.45 -16.28
N GLU A 13 -13.39 0.33 -17.00
CA GLU A 13 -14.60 -0.45 -17.29
C GLU A 13 -15.07 -1.32 -16.10
N ALA A 14 -14.18 -1.63 -15.14
CA ALA A 14 -14.47 -2.52 -14.02
C ALA A 14 -15.06 -1.83 -12.78
N VAL A 15 -15.12 -0.49 -12.76
CA VAL A 15 -15.58 0.33 -11.60
C VAL A 15 -16.95 0.97 -11.89
N SER A 16 -17.82 0.26 -12.63
CA SER A 16 -19.11 0.78 -13.11
C SER A 16 -20.33 0.28 -12.32
N GLU A 17 -20.17 0.01 -11.02
CA GLU A 17 -21.31 -0.05 -10.09
C GLU A 17 -21.43 1.29 -9.38
N GLN A 18 -22.38 2.12 -9.83
CA GLN A 18 -22.59 3.48 -9.36
C GLN A 18 -23.40 3.52 -8.05
N PRO A 19 -22.84 3.97 -6.91
CA PRO A 19 -23.66 4.43 -5.81
C PRO A 19 -24.25 5.82 -6.13
N ALA A 20 -25.42 6.09 -5.55
CA ALA A 20 -26.27 7.25 -5.80
C ALA A 20 -25.49 8.59 -5.80
N GLN A 21 -25.73 9.42 -6.82
CA GLN A 21 -25.12 10.73 -6.96
C GLN A 21 -25.51 11.65 -5.78
N ARG A 22 -24.51 12.30 -5.20
CA ARG A 22 -24.68 13.24 -4.10
C ARG A 22 -25.24 14.58 -4.63
N PRO A 23 -26.18 15.23 -3.93
CA PRO A 23 -26.69 16.53 -4.36
C PRO A 23 -25.59 17.59 -4.37
N PRO A 24 -25.59 18.50 -5.36
CA PRO A 24 -24.60 19.57 -5.46
C PRO A 24 -24.70 20.50 -4.24
N GLY A 25 -23.59 20.69 -3.52
CA GLY A 25 -23.48 21.64 -2.40
C GLY A 25 -23.48 21.05 -0.99
N ALA A 26 -23.56 19.72 -0.83
CA ALA A 26 -23.38 19.11 0.49
C ALA A 26 -21.90 19.16 0.93
N PRO A 27 -21.56 19.68 2.13
CA PRO A 27 -20.18 19.71 2.61
C PRO A 27 -19.62 18.29 2.74
N PRO A 28 -18.36 18.02 2.35
CA PRO A 28 -17.78 16.69 2.42
C PRO A 28 -17.90 16.12 3.85
N PRO A 29 -18.25 14.83 4.02
CA PRO A 29 -18.26 14.22 5.34
C PRO A 29 -16.88 14.38 5.98
N ARG A 30 -16.84 14.65 7.28
CA ARG A 30 -15.58 14.80 8.02
C ARG A 30 -14.74 13.54 7.81
N GLY A 31 -13.59 13.67 7.14
CA GLY A 31 -12.66 12.58 6.87
C GLY A 31 -12.53 12.16 5.39
N THR A 32 -13.25 12.77 4.44
CA THR A 32 -12.96 12.55 3.01
C THR A 32 -11.89 13.50 2.50
N LEU A 33 -10.93 12.93 1.77
CA LEU A 33 -9.92 13.68 1.02
C LEU A 33 -10.39 13.80 -0.43
N ASP A 34 -10.24 14.98 -1.00
CA ASP A 34 -10.37 15.19 -2.44
C ASP A 34 -9.10 14.70 -3.18
N ALA A 35 -9.13 14.70 -4.51
CA ALA A 35 -8.00 14.28 -5.35
C ALA A 35 -6.69 14.98 -4.98
N TRP A 36 -6.79 16.28 -4.70
CA TRP A 36 -5.66 17.08 -4.27
C TRP A 36 -5.13 16.67 -2.90
N GLY A 37 -6.01 16.48 -1.92
CA GLY A 37 -5.67 16.03 -0.58
C GLY A 37 -5.00 14.66 -0.57
N CYS A 38 -5.50 13.72 -1.38
CA CYS A 38 -4.87 12.41 -1.58
C CYS A 38 -3.47 12.54 -2.20
N GLY A 39 -3.30 13.38 -3.21
CA GLY A 39 -2.00 13.68 -3.82
C GLY A 39 -1.00 14.26 -2.81
N LEU A 40 -1.46 15.17 -1.94
CA LEU A 40 -0.62 15.76 -0.89
C LEU A 40 -0.20 14.74 0.17
N VAL A 41 -1.11 13.87 0.61
CA VAL A 41 -0.78 12.78 1.56
C VAL A 41 0.29 11.86 0.95
N LEU A 42 0.10 11.46 -0.30
CA LEU A 42 1.06 10.60 -0.99
C LEU A 42 2.42 11.27 -1.15
N ALA A 43 2.45 12.53 -1.57
CA ALA A 43 3.69 13.31 -1.68
C ALA A 43 4.41 13.42 -0.33
N ARG A 44 3.68 13.60 0.79
CA ARG A 44 4.28 13.63 2.13
C ARG A 44 4.80 12.27 2.60
N LEU A 45 4.13 11.17 2.26
CA LEU A 45 4.59 9.83 2.59
C LEU A 45 5.85 9.44 1.82
N LEU A 46 5.99 9.96 0.60
CA LEU A 46 7.12 9.69 -0.29
C LEU A 46 8.24 10.72 -0.17
N ALA A 47 7.98 11.88 0.43
CA ALA A 47 9.00 12.87 0.71
C ALA A 47 10.10 12.19 1.54
N PRO A 48 11.37 12.34 1.15
CA PRO A 48 12.47 11.88 1.98
C PRO A 48 12.25 12.47 3.37
N ARG A 49 12.13 11.63 4.39
CA ARG A 49 12.28 12.11 5.78
C ARG A 49 13.73 12.55 5.86
N GLU A 50 13.96 13.84 5.64
CA GLU A 50 15.26 14.44 5.92
C GLU A 50 15.61 14.00 7.34
N SER A 51 16.64 13.16 7.45
CA SER A 51 17.30 12.93 8.73
C SER A 51 17.62 14.30 9.29
N ALA A 52 17.44 14.49 10.60
CA ALA A 52 17.70 15.76 11.28
C ALA A 52 19.10 16.37 11.04
N ASP A 53 20.02 15.66 10.36
CA ASP A 53 21.36 16.09 9.99
C ASP A 53 21.55 16.52 8.50
N ALA A 54 20.50 16.56 7.66
CA ALA A 54 20.64 16.79 6.21
C ALA A 54 20.61 18.28 5.78
N ALA A 55 21.25 19.18 6.52
CA ALA A 55 21.18 20.63 6.27
C ALA A 55 21.99 21.16 5.06
N ALA A 56 22.58 20.33 4.18
CA ALA A 56 23.56 20.84 3.21
C ALA A 56 23.50 20.32 1.76
N VAL A 57 22.71 19.29 1.42
CA VAL A 57 22.72 18.77 0.03
C VAL A 57 21.31 18.36 -0.42
N GLY A 58 20.58 19.29 -1.06
CA GLY A 58 19.47 18.89 -1.94
C GLY A 58 18.13 19.65 -1.88
N GLN A 59 18.01 20.83 -1.26
CA GLN A 59 16.72 21.53 -1.17
C GLN A 59 16.09 21.89 -2.54
N LEU A 60 16.88 22.23 -3.57
CA LEU A 60 16.35 22.53 -4.91
C LEU A 60 15.91 21.30 -5.73
N GLY A 61 16.42 20.11 -5.40
CA GLY A 61 16.05 18.87 -6.10
C GLY A 61 14.82 18.19 -5.49
N GLY A 62 14.66 18.31 -4.16
CA GLY A 62 13.52 17.77 -3.43
C GLY A 62 12.20 18.44 -3.79
N ASP A 63 12.19 19.77 -3.90
CA ASP A 63 10.97 20.54 -4.20
C ASP A 63 10.44 20.31 -5.61
N LEU A 64 11.32 20.22 -6.62
CA LEU A 64 10.92 19.94 -8.00
C LEU A 64 10.40 18.50 -8.15
N ALA A 65 11.05 17.53 -7.50
CA ALA A 65 10.56 16.16 -7.47
C ALA A 65 9.20 16.09 -6.77
N ALA A 66 9.04 16.74 -5.61
CA ALA A 66 7.79 16.78 -4.87
C ALA A 66 6.64 17.39 -5.69
N GLU A 67 6.87 18.50 -6.39
CA GLU A 67 5.86 19.11 -7.27
C GLU A 67 5.54 18.23 -8.50
N VAL A 68 6.53 17.58 -9.11
CA VAL A 68 6.29 16.64 -10.21
C VAL A 68 5.46 15.45 -9.74
N TRP A 69 5.77 14.89 -8.57
CA TRP A 69 5.01 13.79 -7.98
C TRP A 69 3.60 14.21 -7.59
N LYS A 70 3.45 15.42 -7.04
CA LYS A 70 2.16 16.00 -6.66
C LYS A 70 1.25 16.20 -7.88
N ASN A 71 1.76 16.76 -8.97
CA ASN A 71 1.00 16.95 -10.20
C ASN A 71 0.64 15.59 -10.83
N ARG A 72 1.60 14.67 -10.94
CA ARG A 72 1.35 13.32 -11.49
C ARG A 72 0.35 12.53 -10.66
N ALA A 73 0.41 12.62 -9.34
CA ALA A 73 -0.56 11.97 -8.45
C ALA A 73 -1.93 12.63 -8.58
N GLY A 74 -1.99 13.96 -8.61
CA GLY A 74 -3.22 14.74 -8.81
C GLY A 74 -3.97 14.32 -10.07
N ASP A 75 -3.28 14.27 -11.22
CA ASP A 75 -3.88 13.86 -12.50
C ASP A 75 -4.48 12.44 -12.45
N LEU A 76 -3.79 11.51 -11.77
CA LEU A 76 -4.28 10.13 -11.61
C LEU A 76 -5.48 10.07 -10.67
N PHE A 77 -5.45 10.82 -9.57
CA PHE A 77 -6.58 10.90 -8.64
C PHE A 77 -7.80 11.57 -9.27
N GLU A 78 -7.62 12.60 -10.10
CA GLU A 78 -8.70 13.20 -10.88
C GLU A 78 -9.30 12.19 -11.88
N GLY A 79 -8.44 11.44 -12.58
CA GLY A 79 -8.87 10.40 -13.51
C GLY A 79 -9.67 9.27 -12.88
N VAL A 80 -9.38 8.90 -11.63
CA VAL A 80 -10.09 7.83 -10.90
C VAL A 80 -11.33 8.37 -10.16
N SER A 81 -11.28 9.58 -9.62
CA SER A 81 -12.37 10.16 -8.82
C SER A 81 -13.50 10.75 -9.67
N GLY A 82 -13.19 11.23 -10.88
CA GLY A 82 -14.14 11.98 -11.70
C GLY A 82 -14.77 13.18 -10.95
N GLY A 83 -14.00 13.80 -10.05
CA GLY A 83 -14.45 14.94 -9.24
C GLY A 83 -15.28 14.58 -7.99
N ARG A 84 -15.28 13.31 -7.56
CA ARG A 84 -15.96 12.83 -6.33
C ARG A 84 -15.01 12.60 -5.17
N ASP A 85 -15.56 12.43 -3.96
CA ASP A 85 -14.82 11.99 -2.77
C ASP A 85 -14.06 10.68 -3.06
N ILE A 86 -12.80 10.59 -2.63
CA ILE A 86 -11.94 9.43 -2.90
C ILE A 86 -12.00 8.45 -1.73
N GLY A 87 -12.59 7.27 -1.99
CA GLY A 87 -12.55 6.14 -1.08
C GLY A 87 -11.20 5.41 -1.12
N PHE A 88 -11.01 4.48 -0.16
CA PHE A 88 -9.77 3.71 -0.05
C PHE A 88 -9.41 2.95 -1.33
N GLU A 89 -10.39 2.35 -2.03
CA GLU A 89 -10.12 1.56 -3.24
C GLU A 89 -9.60 2.39 -4.41
N ALA A 90 -10.18 3.57 -4.62
CA ALA A 90 -9.68 4.55 -5.58
C ALA A 90 -8.27 5.01 -5.19
N PHE A 91 -8.04 5.23 -3.89
CA PHE A 91 -6.74 5.62 -3.39
C PHE A 91 -5.67 4.56 -3.60
N TRP A 92 -5.95 3.33 -3.20
CA TRP A 92 -5.07 2.20 -3.36
C TRP A 92 -4.75 1.94 -4.83
N THR A 93 -5.72 2.08 -5.74
CA THR A 93 -5.50 1.93 -7.19
C THR A 93 -4.42 2.88 -7.70
N VAL A 94 -4.47 4.15 -7.31
CA VAL A 94 -3.46 5.14 -7.71
C VAL A 94 -2.10 4.84 -7.07
N VAL A 95 -2.08 4.50 -5.78
CA VAL A 95 -0.85 4.15 -5.04
C VAL A 95 -0.17 2.93 -5.63
N GLN A 96 -0.93 1.86 -5.89
CA GLN A 96 -0.44 0.61 -6.47
C GLN A 96 0.14 0.85 -7.87
N GLN A 97 -0.51 1.67 -8.69
CA GLN A 97 0.00 2.00 -10.03
C GLN A 97 1.27 2.83 -9.98
N LEU A 98 1.36 3.80 -9.07
CA LEU A 98 2.51 4.70 -8.97
C LEU A 98 3.74 4.05 -8.34
N LEU A 99 3.54 3.21 -7.32
CA LEU A 99 4.62 2.76 -6.44
C LEU A 99 4.97 1.29 -6.60
N LEU A 100 3.99 0.44 -6.86
CA LEU A 100 4.16 -1.01 -6.73
C LEU A 100 4.23 -1.71 -8.08
N THR A 101 3.41 -1.32 -9.06
CA THR A 101 3.33 -1.98 -10.38
C THR A 101 4.71 -2.17 -11.03
N ASP A 102 5.44 -1.07 -11.24
CA ASP A 102 6.75 -1.13 -11.91
C ASP A 102 7.80 -1.88 -11.08
N ARG A 103 7.70 -1.81 -9.75
CA ARG A 103 8.65 -2.48 -8.83
C ARG A 103 8.44 -3.97 -8.80
N LEU A 104 7.20 -4.43 -8.67
CA LEU A 104 6.84 -5.84 -8.72
C LEU A 104 7.18 -6.43 -10.10
N TRP A 105 6.97 -5.67 -11.17
CA TRP A 105 7.35 -6.10 -12.52
C TRP A 105 8.86 -6.19 -12.73
N ALA A 106 9.65 -5.33 -12.08
CA ALA A 106 11.09 -5.35 -12.19
C ALA A 106 11.76 -6.44 -11.33
N GLU A 107 11.02 -7.07 -10.41
CA GLU A 107 11.59 -8.00 -9.43
C GLU A 107 11.91 -9.37 -10.06
N PRO A 108 13.20 -9.75 -10.22
CA PRO A 108 13.57 -10.95 -10.97
C PRO A 108 13.06 -12.25 -10.35
N GLY A 109 13.04 -12.32 -9.01
CA GLY A 109 12.55 -13.48 -8.28
C GLY A 109 11.05 -13.73 -8.48
N LEU A 110 10.29 -12.67 -8.72
CA LEU A 110 8.84 -12.71 -8.91
C LEU A 110 8.45 -13.00 -10.37
N LEU A 111 9.24 -12.52 -11.33
CA LEU A 111 8.95 -12.65 -12.76
C LEU A 111 8.71 -14.09 -13.23
N LYS A 112 9.41 -15.08 -12.65
CA LYS A 112 9.20 -16.49 -13.01
C LYS A 112 7.80 -17.02 -12.64
N TYR A 113 7.11 -16.39 -11.68
CA TYR A 113 5.77 -16.77 -11.24
C TYR A 113 4.65 -15.99 -11.94
N LEU A 114 4.97 -14.82 -12.53
CA LEU A 114 4.01 -13.93 -13.19
C LEU A 114 3.86 -14.16 -14.70
N ARG A 115 4.69 -15.04 -15.28
CA ARG A 115 4.91 -15.18 -16.74
C ARG A 115 3.93 -16.10 -17.47
N ASP A 116 2.77 -16.39 -16.91
CA ASP A 116 1.72 -17.06 -17.66
C ASP A 116 0.97 -16.04 -18.53
N GLY A 117 1.19 -16.03 -19.84
CA GLY A 117 0.35 -15.30 -20.80
C GLY A 117 0.70 -13.82 -21.07
N THR A 118 -0.23 -13.11 -21.72
CA THR A 118 -0.06 -11.72 -22.20
C THR A 118 -0.25 -10.66 -21.13
N VAL A 119 -0.93 -10.99 -20.04
CA VAL A 119 -1.15 -10.10 -18.89
C VAL A 119 -0.49 -10.71 -17.65
N PRO A 120 0.32 -9.94 -16.88
CA PRO A 120 0.86 -10.37 -15.61
C PRO A 120 -0.20 -11.03 -14.73
N GLY A 121 -0.01 -12.30 -14.43
CA GLY A 121 -0.92 -13.03 -13.56
C GLY A 121 -0.23 -14.24 -12.99
N MET A 122 -0.53 -14.55 -11.73
CA MET A 122 -0.01 -15.72 -11.05
C MET A 122 -1.12 -16.78 -11.01
N SER A 123 -0.89 -17.91 -11.68
CA SER A 123 -1.76 -19.08 -11.59
C SER A 123 -1.75 -19.65 -10.17
N LEU A 124 -2.74 -20.48 -9.81
CA LEU A 124 -2.80 -21.13 -8.50
C LEU A 124 -1.53 -21.94 -8.20
N GLU A 125 -0.99 -22.63 -9.20
CA GLU A 125 0.26 -23.37 -9.07
C GLU A 125 1.44 -22.43 -8.75
N ASN A 126 1.60 -21.35 -9.51
CA ASN A 126 2.65 -20.37 -9.26
C ASN A 126 2.48 -19.67 -7.90
N TRP A 127 1.23 -19.46 -7.46
CA TRP A 127 0.91 -18.90 -6.15
C TRP A 127 1.37 -19.81 -5.02
N ARG A 128 1.04 -21.10 -5.09
CA ARG A 128 1.53 -22.11 -4.13
C ARG A 128 3.05 -22.14 -4.09
N TRP A 129 3.71 -22.10 -5.24
CA TRP A 129 5.17 -22.06 -5.29
C TRP A 129 5.77 -20.77 -4.74
N PHE A 130 5.12 -19.63 -4.96
CA PHE A 130 5.53 -18.35 -4.39
C PHE A 130 5.47 -18.38 -2.86
N LEU A 131 4.38 -18.89 -2.29
CA LEU A 131 4.22 -19.04 -0.83
C LEU A 131 5.35 -19.88 -0.22
N VAL A 132 5.69 -21.01 -0.84
CA VAL A 132 6.76 -21.89 -0.33
C VAL A 132 8.15 -21.30 -0.55
N GLN A 133 8.46 -20.88 -1.78
CA GLN A 133 9.84 -20.60 -2.19
C GLN A 133 10.30 -19.19 -1.87
N ILE A 134 9.36 -18.24 -1.76
CA ILE A 134 9.67 -16.83 -1.53
C ILE A 134 9.24 -16.39 -0.13
N GLN A 135 8.04 -16.76 0.31
CA GLN A 135 7.53 -16.38 1.63
C GLN A 135 7.92 -17.36 2.75
N ASP A 136 8.44 -18.55 2.41
CA ASP A 136 8.77 -19.62 3.37
C ASP A 136 7.56 -19.99 4.27
N GLU A 137 6.37 -19.98 3.67
CA GLU A 137 5.13 -20.27 4.38
C GLU A 137 4.97 -21.76 4.67
N PRO A 138 4.31 -22.12 5.79
CA PRO A 138 4.13 -23.49 6.17
C PRO A 138 3.09 -24.18 5.27
N ARG A 139 3.06 -25.52 5.32
CA ARG A 139 2.21 -26.34 4.45
C ARG A 139 0.73 -25.97 4.54
N GLU A 140 0.24 -25.61 5.72
CA GLU A 140 -1.15 -25.24 5.93
C GLU A 140 -1.57 -24.03 5.07
N ALA A 141 -0.69 -23.03 4.91
CA ALA A 141 -0.96 -21.88 4.05
C ALA A 141 -1.06 -22.26 2.57
N VAL A 142 -0.23 -23.21 2.12
CA VAL A 142 -0.24 -23.72 0.73
C VAL A 142 -1.51 -24.52 0.43
N GLU A 143 -2.00 -25.27 1.41
CA GLU A 143 -3.25 -26.03 1.30
C GLU A 143 -4.48 -25.10 1.27
N SER A 144 -4.45 -23.99 2.02
CA SER A 144 -5.51 -22.96 2.02
C SER A 144 -5.49 -22.03 0.80
N ALA A 145 -4.38 -21.96 0.05
CA ALA A 145 -4.18 -21.04 -1.07
C ALA A 145 -5.28 -21.05 -2.14
N GLU A 146 -5.90 -22.21 -2.40
CA GLU A 146 -6.98 -22.34 -3.40
C GLU A 146 -8.29 -21.73 -2.91
N ALA A 147 -8.62 -21.95 -1.62
CA ALA A 147 -9.79 -21.34 -1.00
C ALA A 147 -9.62 -19.81 -0.92
N GLU A 148 -8.42 -19.34 -0.56
CA GLU A 148 -8.11 -17.91 -0.52
C GLU A 148 -8.28 -17.27 -1.89
N LEU A 149 -7.73 -17.86 -2.97
CA LEU A 149 -7.90 -17.34 -4.32
C LEU A 149 -9.36 -17.35 -4.79
N ALA A 150 -10.16 -18.33 -4.35
CA ALA A 150 -11.58 -18.43 -4.71
C ALA A 150 -12.45 -17.36 -4.03
N GLU A 151 -12.01 -16.84 -2.88
CA GLU A 151 -12.71 -15.75 -2.17
C GLU A 151 -12.41 -14.36 -2.77
N LEU A 152 -11.35 -14.24 -3.58
CA LEU A 152 -10.99 -12.99 -4.21
C LEU A 152 -11.93 -12.64 -5.38
N SER A 153 -12.15 -11.35 -5.57
CA SER A 153 -12.93 -10.81 -6.69
C SER A 153 -12.08 -9.89 -7.56
N CYS A 154 -12.60 -9.48 -8.71
CA CYS A 154 -12.01 -8.38 -9.48
C CYS A 154 -11.88 -7.14 -8.56
N PRO A 155 -10.75 -6.41 -8.57
CA PRO A 155 -9.59 -6.55 -9.46
C PRO A 155 -8.43 -7.43 -8.94
N ASP A 156 -8.58 -8.11 -7.79
CA ASP A 156 -7.54 -8.96 -7.19
C ASP A 156 -7.25 -10.21 -8.04
N ILE A 157 -8.28 -10.74 -8.72
CA ILE A 157 -8.15 -11.80 -9.72
C ILE A 157 -8.46 -11.27 -11.13
N ASP A 158 -7.78 -11.83 -12.13
CA ASP A 158 -8.07 -11.54 -13.54
C ASP A 158 -9.25 -12.38 -14.08
N ARG A 159 -9.65 -12.12 -15.33
CA ARG A 159 -10.77 -12.84 -15.98
C ARG A 159 -10.50 -14.33 -16.18
N ALA A 160 -9.26 -14.78 -16.05
CA ALA A 160 -8.86 -16.18 -16.13
C ALA A 160 -8.75 -16.83 -14.74
N GLY A 161 -9.16 -16.14 -13.67
CA GLY A 161 -9.09 -16.63 -12.29
C GLY A 161 -7.69 -16.67 -11.72
N ARG A 162 -6.74 -15.92 -12.28
CA ARG A 162 -5.35 -15.85 -11.80
C ARG A 162 -5.19 -14.63 -10.91
N LEU A 163 -4.32 -14.73 -9.91
CA LEU A 163 -4.00 -13.60 -9.04
C LEU A 163 -3.35 -12.50 -9.88
N SER A 164 -4.00 -11.34 -9.94
CA SER A 164 -3.53 -10.21 -10.72
C SER A 164 -2.36 -9.52 -10.02
N LEU A 165 -1.63 -8.65 -10.74
CA LEU A 165 -0.59 -7.85 -10.11
C LEU A 165 -1.14 -6.90 -9.03
N TYR A 166 -2.39 -6.46 -9.18
CA TYR A 166 -3.09 -5.67 -8.18
C TYR A 166 -3.36 -6.52 -6.93
N GLY A 167 -3.90 -7.73 -7.10
CA GLY A 167 -4.18 -8.65 -5.98
C GLY A 167 -2.91 -9.06 -5.26
N LEU A 168 -1.83 -9.34 -5.99
CA LEU A 168 -0.52 -9.62 -5.39
C LEU A 168 -0.01 -8.42 -4.59
N ALA A 169 -0.09 -7.20 -5.13
CA ALA A 169 0.32 -6.00 -4.40
C ALA A 169 -0.48 -5.82 -3.10
N ARG A 170 -1.79 -6.09 -3.15
CA ARG A 170 -2.68 -6.02 -1.99
C ARG A 170 -2.32 -7.08 -0.94
N TYR A 171 -2.05 -8.32 -1.37
CA TYR A 171 -1.56 -9.39 -0.50
C TYR A 171 -0.25 -9.00 0.19
N LEU A 172 0.75 -8.51 -0.57
CA LEU A 172 2.07 -8.16 -0.05
C LEU A 172 2.03 -7.07 1.02
N CYS A 173 1.04 -6.18 0.93
CA CYS A 173 0.80 -5.12 1.92
C CYS A 173 -0.28 -5.49 2.96
N SER A 174 -0.81 -6.71 2.91
CA SER A 174 -1.82 -7.17 3.85
C SER A 174 -1.20 -7.61 5.19
N PRO A 175 -2.00 -7.70 6.25
CA PRO A 175 -1.56 -8.28 7.52
C PRO A 175 -1.07 -9.73 7.40
N ALA A 176 -1.54 -10.49 6.40
CA ALA A 176 -1.11 -11.86 6.16
C ALA A 176 0.37 -11.93 5.75
N ASN A 177 0.87 -10.93 5.03
CA ASN A 177 2.26 -10.82 4.61
C ASN A 177 3.08 -9.88 5.53
N CYS A 178 2.67 -9.74 6.79
CA CYS A 178 3.38 -8.88 7.73
C CYS A 178 4.70 -9.53 8.15
N ILE A 179 5.80 -8.76 8.11
CA ILE A 179 7.10 -9.20 8.63
C ILE A 179 7.05 -9.56 10.13
N LEU A 180 6.09 -8.99 10.86
CA LEU A 180 5.85 -9.31 12.25
C LEU A 180 4.85 -10.47 12.32
N SER A 181 5.31 -11.64 12.78
CA SER A 181 4.43 -12.78 13.02
C SER A 181 3.31 -12.40 14.00
N PRO A 182 2.02 -12.48 13.62
CA PRO A 182 0.91 -12.14 14.51
C PRO A 182 0.94 -12.91 15.83
N LYS A 183 1.41 -14.18 15.78
CA LYS A 183 1.58 -15.04 16.96
C LYS A 183 2.58 -14.46 17.97
N ARG A 184 3.54 -13.66 17.51
CA ARG A 184 4.56 -13.01 18.35
C ARG A 184 4.21 -11.59 18.78
N CYS A 185 3.19 -10.99 18.16
CA CYS A 185 2.67 -9.68 18.55
C CYS A 185 1.79 -9.73 19.81
N ALA A 186 1.32 -10.92 20.21
CA ALA A 186 0.65 -11.17 21.47
C ALA A 186 1.61 -11.72 22.55
N VAL A 187 1.16 -11.79 23.80
CA VAL A 187 1.91 -12.47 24.87
C VAL A 187 1.93 -13.97 24.56
N HIS A 188 3.07 -14.45 24.08
CA HIS A 188 3.29 -15.83 23.66
C HIS A 188 4.39 -16.53 24.49
N CYS A 189 5.15 -15.75 25.24
CA CYS A 189 6.16 -16.26 26.17
C CYS A 189 5.49 -16.80 27.44
N ASP A 190 6.11 -17.79 28.08
CA ASP A 190 5.70 -18.25 29.40
C ASP A 190 5.90 -17.11 30.41
N MET A 191 4.81 -16.60 31.00
CA MET A 191 4.81 -15.52 32.01
C MET A 191 4.80 -16.05 33.46
N ARG A 192 5.03 -17.35 33.68
CA ARG A 192 5.04 -17.99 35.01
C ARG A 192 6.44 -18.16 35.61
N ARG A 193 7.50 -17.82 34.87
CA ARG A 193 8.88 -17.93 35.34
C ARG A 193 9.22 -16.79 36.32
N PRO A 194 10.32 -16.90 37.08
CA PRO A 194 10.78 -15.80 37.93
C PRO A 194 11.09 -14.53 37.12
N LEU A 195 10.93 -13.35 37.73
CA LEU A 195 11.20 -12.05 37.06
C LEU A 195 12.63 -11.93 36.51
N SER A 196 13.60 -12.63 37.10
CA SER A 196 14.98 -12.69 36.62
C SER A 196 15.15 -13.28 35.22
N ASP A 197 14.14 -14.01 34.73
CA ASP A 197 14.20 -14.73 33.45
C ASP A 197 13.66 -13.89 32.29
N TYR A 198 13.24 -12.64 32.54
CA TYR A 198 12.66 -11.76 31.52
C TYR A 198 13.53 -10.54 31.25
N TRP A 199 13.57 -10.13 29.99
CA TRP A 199 14.03 -8.80 29.59
C TRP A 199 12.91 -7.79 29.84
N ILE A 200 13.11 -6.89 30.80
CA ILE A 200 12.12 -5.88 31.19
C ILE A 200 12.50 -4.56 30.54
N ALA A 201 11.60 -4.02 29.72
CA ALA A 201 11.76 -2.68 29.16
C ALA A 201 11.69 -1.65 30.31
N ALA A 202 12.80 -0.95 30.55
CA ALA A 202 12.91 0.07 31.57
C ALA A 202 13.35 1.40 30.94
N ALA A 203 12.75 2.50 31.39
CA ALA A 203 13.15 3.85 31.00
C ALA A 203 13.78 4.56 32.20
N HIS A 204 14.94 5.18 31.98
CA HIS A 204 15.56 6.05 32.96
C HIS A 204 14.99 7.47 32.82
N HIS A 205 14.63 8.10 33.94
CA HIS A 205 14.20 9.50 33.99
C HIS A 205 12.99 9.84 33.11
N VAL A 206 11.84 9.20 33.39
CA VAL A 206 10.55 9.62 32.81
C VAL A 206 10.12 10.93 33.48
N HIS A 207 10.71 12.02 33.03
CA HIS A 207 10.21 13.36 33.35
C HIS A 207 9.06 13.67 32.39
N PRO A 208 7.94 14.23 32.88
CA PRO A 208 6.94 14.78 31.96
C PRO A 208 7.61 15.87 31.11
N ASP A 209 7.32 15.88 29.81
CA ASP A 209 7.76 16.97 28.95
C ASP A 209 7.40 18.31 29.60
N PRO A 210 8.33 19.28 29.63
CA PRO A 210 8.02 20.58 30.19
C PRO A 210 6.80 21.16 29.48
N PRO A 211 5.87 21.82 30.21
CA PRO A 211 4.69 22.42 29.60
C PRO A 211 5.16 23.35 28.48
N GLN A 212 4.70 23.08 27.26
CA GLN A 212 4.99 23.95 26.12
C GLN A 212 4.56 25.36 26.50
N ALA A 213 5.53 26.26 26.66
CA ALA A 213 5.23 27.65 26.93
C ALA A 213 4.28 28.15 25.84
N PRO A 214 3.22 28.91 26.18
CA PRO A 214 2.30 29.42 25.18
C PRO A 214 3.11 30.17 24.14
N ALA A 215 2.93 29.80 22.86
CA ALA A 215 3.57 30.44 21.74
C ALA A 215 3.39 31.95 21.92
N LYS A 216 4.50 32.67 22.09
CA LYS A 216 4.48 34.13 22.10
C LYS A 216 3.94 34.54 20.74
N GLY A 217 2.69 35.02 20.71
CA GLY A 217 2.10 35.57 19.50
C GLY A 217 2.91 36.78 19.02
N PRO A 218 2.91 37.04 17.70
CA PRO A 218 3.42 38.29 17.16
C PRO A 218 2.63 39.50 17.69
#